data_AF-A0A1I1YP19-F1
#
_entry.id   AF-A0A1I1YP19-F1
#
_cell.length_a   1.000
_cell.length_b   1.000
_cell.length_c   1.000
_cell.angle_alpha   90.00
_cell.angle_beta   90.00
_cell.angle_gamma   90.00
#
_symmetry.space_group_name_H-M   'P 1'
#
loop_
_entity.id
_entity.type
_entity.pdbx_description
1 polymer ?
#
loop_
_entity_poly.entity_id
_entity_poly.type
_entity_poly.pdbx_seq_one_letter_code
_entity_poly.pdbx_strand_id
1 'polypeptide(L)'
;MDEAAGGDEQDDITPSGTDAGEAQDAGNRDYGEMLRSHSAGWRLLAERMHPEQQPELDRLDEIGMGSTLLRDLLDGFRQQALLLHSTISARARAYEEMIEAGGPEDPEAYENYRRTTEFLNELLPGGKH
;
A
#
# COMPACT_ATOMS: atom_id res chain seq x y z
N MET A 1 -43.85 -21.03 -54.32
CA MET A 1 -43.75 -19.62 -53.88
C MET A 1 -43.11 -19.71 -52.51
N ASP A 2 -41.81 -19.90 -52.39
CA ASP A 2 -40.65 -19.16 -52.96
C ASP A 2 -40.35 -17.88 -52.17
N GLU A 3 -39.20 -17.99 -51.50
CA GLU A 3 -38.28 -17.05 -50.84
C GLU A 3 -38.72 -16.09 -49.71
N ALA A 4 -37.89 -16.17 -48.66
CA ALA A 4 -37.78 -15.31 -47.50
C ALA A 4 -36.76 -14.18 -47.76
N ALA A 5 -36.99 -13.02 -47.15
CA ALA A 5 -35.99 -12.02 -46.73
C ALA A 5 -36.73 -11.07 -45.77
N GLY A 6 -36.29 -10.75 -44.56
CA GLY A 6 -34.93 -10.61 -44.06
C GLY A 6 -34.79 -9.16 -43.59
N GLY A 7 -34.47 -8.93 -42.32
CA GLY A 7 -34.21 -7.59 -41.79
C GLY A 7 -34.46 -7.45 -40.30
N ASP A 8 -33.64 -8.14 -39.49
CA ASP A 8 -33.44 -7.85 -38.07
C ASP A 8 -32.83 -6.44 -37.91
N GLU A 9 -33.46 -5.61 -37.09
CA GLU A 9 -32.79 -4.50 -36.38
C GLU A 9 -33.09 -4.69 -34.89
N GLN A 10 -32.57 -5.79 -34.34
CA GLN A 10 -32.21 -5.80 -32.94
C GLN A 10 -30.94 -4.97 -32.84
N ASP A 11 -31.04 -3.84 -32.12
CA ASP A 11 -29.88 -3.13 -31.60
C ASP A 11 -29.09 -4.11 -30.74
N ASP A 12 -28.15 -4.78 -31.38
CA ASP A 12 -27.09 -5.56 -30.78
C ASP A 12 -26.15 -4.57 -30.08
N ILE A 13 -26.57 -4.10 -28.91
CA ILE A 13 -25.63 -3.58 -27.91
C ILE A 13 -24.98 -4.81 -27.29
N THR A 14 -24.20 -5.53 -28.08
CA THR A 14 -23.08 -6.30 -27.55
C THR A 14 -22.20 -5.27 -26.84
N PRO A 15 -21.91 -5.42 -25.53
CA PRO A 15 -20.82 -4.68 -24.94
C PRO A 15 -19.55 -5.19 -25.63
N SER A 16 -19.17 -4.49 -26.71
CA SER A 16 -17.88 -4.60 -27.37
C SER A 16 -16.83 -4.59 -26.27
N GLY A 17 -15.99 -5.63 -26.29
CA GLY A 17 -15.11 -6.05 -25.22
C GLY A 17 -14.61 -4.89 -24.39
N THR A 18 -15.08 -4.83 -23.15
CA THR A 18 -14.46 -3.98 -22.14
C THR A 18 -13.01 -4.43 -22.08
N ASP A 19 -12.16 -3.47 -22.41
CA ASP A 19 -10.72 -3.52 -22.38
C ASP A 19 -10.26 -4.11 -21.04
N ALA A 20 -10.08 -5.42 -21.01
CA ALA A 20 -9.62 -6.13 -19.82
C ALA A 20 -8.23 -5.63 -19.42
N GLY A 21 -7.46 -5.12 -20.41
CA GLY A 21 -6.19 -4.45 -20.18
C GLY A 21 -6.35 -3.15 -19.40
N GLU A 22 -7.23 -2.23 -19.83
CA GLU A 22 -7.44 -0.95 -19.12
C GLU A 22 -8.03 -1.11 -17.71
N ALA A 23 -8.95 -2.05 -17.50
CA ALA A 23 -9.54 -2.29 -16.17
C ALA A 23 -8.53 -2.93 -15.20
N GLN A 24 -7.67 -3.83 -15.69
CA GLN A 24 -6.61 -4.47 -14.91
C GLN A 24 -5.49 -3.48 -14.61
N ASP A 25 -5.14 -2.60 -15.55
CA ASP A 25 -4.15 -1.53 -15.35
C ASP A 25 -4.64 -0.46 -14.36
N ALA A 26 -5.93 -0.12 -14.37
CA ALA A 26 -6.54 0.76 -13.37
C ALA A 26 -6.55 0.15 -11.96
N GLY A 27 -6.98 -1.11 -11.82
CA GLY A 27 -6.95 -1.81 -10.53
C GLY A 27 -5.55 -2.01 -9.96
N ASN A 28 -4.56 -2.19 -10.86
CA ASN A 28 -3.16 -2.31 -10.46
C ASN A 28 -2.58 -0.97 -10.00
N ARG A 29 -2.83 0.11 -10.76
CA ARG A 29 -2.40 1.47 -10.36
C ARG A 29 -3.03 1.88 -9.02
N ASP A 30 -4.29 1.51 -8.77
CA ASP A 30 -5.00 1.81 -7.53
C ASP A 30 -4.38 1.14 -6.29
N TYR A 31 -3.89 -0.11 -6.42
CA TYR A 31 -3.27 -0.81 -5.29
C TYR A 31 -1.89 -0.24 -4.94
N GLY A 32 -1.04 0.05 -5.93
CA GLY A 32 0.26 0.69 -5.72
C GLY A 32 0.13 2.07 -5.07
N GLU A 33 -0.84 2.88 -5.53
CA GLU A 33 -1.15 4.18 -4.93
C GLU A 33 -1.63 4.04 -3.48
N MET A 34 -2.49 3.07 -3.19
CA MET A 34 -2.97 2.81 -1.84
C MET A 34 -1.80 2.46 -0.89
N LEU A 35 -0.86 1.62 -1.32
CA LEU A 35 0.34 1.32 -0.53
C LEU A 35 1.21 2.58 -0.30
N ARG A 36 1.42 3.40 -1.33
CA ARG A 36 2.19 4.66 -1.20
C ARG A 36 1.52 5.64 -0.23
N SER A 37 0.20 5.82 -0.35
CA SER A 37 -0.59 6.66 0.55
C SER A 37 -0.52 6.17 2.00
N HIS A 38 -0.70 4.86 2.21
CA HIS A 38 -0.63 4.26 3.54
C HIS A 38 0.79 4.40 4.14
N SER A 39 1.83 4.15 3.34
CA SER A 39 3.22 4.36 3.75
C SER A 39 3.48 5.81 4.16
N ALA A 40 2.99 6.79 3.40
CA ALA A 40 3.12 8.21 3.73
C ALA A 40 2.38 8.57 5.03
N GLY A 41 1.22 7.96 5.29
CA GLY A 41 0.49 8.12 6.54
C GLY A 41 1.31 7.71 7.78
N TRP A 42 2.00 6.57 7.70
CA TRP A 42 2.88 6.12 8.79
C TRP A 42 4.07 7.05 9.01
N ARG A 43 4.66 7.56 7.93
CA ARG A 43 5.73 8.56 8.04
C ARG A 43 5.24 9.85 8.71
N LEU A 44 4.07 10.35 8.33
CA LEU A 44 3.49 11.54 8.93
C LEU A 44 3.21 11.34 10.43
N LEU A 45 2.70 10.17 10.82
CA LEU A 45 2.51 9.82 12.23
C LEU A 45 3.84 9.75 12.98
N ALA A 46 4.88 9.16 12.39
CA ALA A 46 6.21 9.11 12.98
C ALA A 46 6.78 10.52 13.22
N GLU A 47 6.67 11.40 12.24
CA GLU A 47 7.11 12.80 12.34
C GLU A 47 6.38 13.51 13.48
N ARG A 48 5.05 13.39 13.55
CA ARG A 48 4.24 14.00 14.62
C ARG A 48 4.56 13.48 16.02
N MET A 49 4.98 12.23 16.14
CA MET A 49 5.27 11.62 17.44
C MET A 49 6.73 11.81 17.88
N HIS A 50 7.51 12.64 17.18
CA HIS A 50 8.85 12.98 17.59
C HIS A 50 8.84 13.70 18.96
N PRO A 51 9.54 13.20 20.00
CA PRO A 51 9.46 13.79 21.34
C PRO A 51 9.89 15.26 21.41
N GLU A 52 10.82 15.68 20.55
CA GLU A 52 11.27 17.09 20.46
C GLU A 52 10.22 18.02 19.84
N GLN A 53 9.18 17.49 19.20
CA GLN A 53 8.07 18.27 18.65
C GLN A 53 6.89 18.40 19.63
N GLN A 54 7.07 17.95 20.87
CA GLN A 54 6.00 17.88 21.88
C GLN A 54 6.27 18.87 23.03
N PRO A 55 5.89 20.15 22.88
CA PRO A 55 6.16 21.19 23.89
C PRO A 55 5.48 20.90 25.24
N GLU A 56 4.44 20.08 25.26
CA GLU A 56 3.78 19.62 26.48
C GLU A 56 4.72 18.80 27.37
N LEU A 57 5.69 18.08 26.80
CA LEU A 57 6.67 17.31 27.58
C LEU A 57 7.61 18.24 28.35
N ASP A 58 8.03 19.34 27.73
CA ASP A 58 8.85 20.35 28.40
C ASP A 58 8.07 21.00 29.56
N ARG A 59 6.78 21.29 29.36
CA ARG A 59 5.90 21.82 30.42
C ARG A 59 5.75 20.85 31.59
N LEU A 60 5.72 19.53 31.34
CA LEU A 60 5.67 18.51 32.41
C LEU A 60 6.97 18.50 33.23
N ASP A 61 8.12 18.71 32.57
CA ASP A 61 9.41 18.82 33.24
C ASP A 61 9.48 20.09 34.11
N GLU A 62 8.98 21.23 33.59
CA GLU A 62 8.95 22.50 34.32
C GLU A 62 8.15 22.44 35.63
N ILE A 63 7.05 21.69 35.66
CA ILE A 63 6.22 21.49 36.87
C ILE A 63 6.70 20.33 37.76
N GLY A 64 7.85 19.73 37.43
CA GLY A 64 8.47 18.67 38.22
C GLY A 64 7.79 17.31 38.14
N MET A 65 6.89 17.09 37.16
CA MET A 65 6.26 15.79 36.94
C MET A 65 7.16 14.81 36.20
N GLY A 66 8.13 15.30 35.43
CA GLY A 66 9.08 14.49 34.67
C GLY A 66 8.44 13.84 33.45
N SER A 67 9.05 14.00 32.29
CA SER A 67 8.50 13.57 31.00
C SER A 67 9.23 12.37 30.38
N THR A 68 10.30 11.87 31.00
CA THR A 68 11.20 10.85 30.43
C THR A 68 10.46 9.62 29.91
N LEU A 69 9.56 9.04 30.71
CA LEU A 69 8.79 7.86 30.29
C LEU A 69 7.91 8.15 29.06
N LEU A 70 7.29 9.33 28.99
CA LEU A 70 6.47 9.72 27.84
C LEU A 70 7.32 9.97 26.60
N ARG A 71 8.51 10.57 26.75
CA ARG A 71 9.48 10.73 25.66
C ARG A 71 9.89 9.37 25.09
N ASP A 72 10.20 8.41 25.95
CA ASP A 72 10.60 7.06 25.54
C ASP A 72 9.46 6.33 24.82
N LEU A 73 8.22 6.46 25.31
CA LEU A 73 7.05 5.86 24.66
C LEU A 73 6.76 6.47 23.28
N LEU A 74 6.86 7.80 23.16
CA LEU A 74 6.70 8.50 21.89
C LEU A 74 7.81 8.15 20.90
N ASP A 75 9.06 8.08 21.37
CA ASP A 75 10.20 7.66 20.55
C ASP A 75 10.00 6.22 20.05
N GLY A 76 9.60 5.31 20.94
CA GLY A 76 9.30 3.92 20.60
C GLY A 76 8.16 3.78 19.59
N PHE A 77 7.06 4.51 19.76
CA PHE A 77 5.98 4.54 18.77
C PHE A 77 6.47 5.06 17.42
N ARG A 78 7.23 6.16 17.42
CA ARG A 78 7.81 6.74 16.20
C ARG A 78 8.68 5.72 15.47
N GLN A 79 9.54 4.99 16.19
CA GLN A 79 10.39 3.96 15.60
C GLN A 79 9.55 2.87 14.91
N GLN A 80 8.47 2.41 15.56
CA GLN A 80 7.57 1.41 14.94
C GLN A 80 6.83 1.97 13.73
N ALA A 81 6.36 3.22 13.78
CA ALA A 81 5.73 3.88 12.65
C ALA A 81 6.70 4.02 11.46
N LEU A 82 7.99 4.33 11.71
CA LEU A 82 9.02 4.36 10.65
C LEU A 82 9.28 2.98 10.05
N LEU A 83 9.28 1.93 10.87
CA LEU A 83 9.42 0.55 10.39
C LEU A 83 8.25 0.16 9.47
N LEU A 84 7.01 0.49 9.87
CA LEU A 84 5.82 0.26 9.03
C LEU A 84 5.87 1.07 7.74
N HIS A 85 6.26 2.34 7.80
CA HIS A 85 6.47 3.18 6.62
C HIS A 85 7.44 2.51 5.63
N SER A 86 8.62 2.09 6.13
CA SER A 86 9.65 1.44 5.32
C SER A 86 9.15 0.14 4.68
N THR A 87 8.49 -0.71 5.47
CA THR A 87 7.96 -2.01 5.01
C THR A 87 6.90 -1.83 3.92
N ILE A 88 5.92 -0.94 4.13
CA ILE A 88 4.86 -0.69 3.16
C ILE A 88 5.42 -0.01 1.91
N SER A 89 6.40 0.90 2.06
CA SER A 89 7.08 1.51 0.91
C SER A 89 7.83 0.48 0.08
N ALA A 90 8.51 -0.48 0.71
CA ALA A 90 9.20 -1.55 0.00
C ALA A 90 8.21 -2.48 -0.72
N ARG A 91 7.07 -2.79 -0.07
CA ARG A 91 5.99 -3.55 -0.71
C ARG A 91 5.36 -2.83 -1.90
N ALA A 92 5.22 -1.50 -1.83
CA ALA A 92 4.73 -0.70 -2.95
C ALA A 92 5.66 -0.83 -4.16
N ARG A 93 6.98 -0.73 -3.95
CA ARG A 93 7.98 -0.90 -5.01
C ARG A 93 7.96 -2.31 -5.60
N ALA A 94 7.95 -3.34 -4.76
CA ALA A 94 7.89 -4.73 -5.22
C ALA A 94 6.61 -5.00 -6.04
N TYR A 95 5.51 -4.35 -5.68
CA TYR A 95 4.27 -4.44 -6.44
C TYR A 95 4.39 -3.75 -7.80
N GLU A 96 4.90 -2.52 -7.84
CA GLU A 96 5.16 -1.76 -9.08
C GLU A 96 6.11 -2.53 -10.01
N GLU A 97 7.20 -3.09 -9.49
CA GLU A 97 8.12 -3.95 -10.24
C GLU A 97 7.44 -5.19 -10.82
N MET A 98 6.50 -5.81 -10.09
CA MET A 98 5.72 -6.95 -10.60
C MET A 98 4.77 -6.55 -11.72
N ILE A 99 4.12 -5.39 -11.62
CA ILE A 99 3.29 -4.85 -12.70
C ILE A 99 4.12 -4.55 -13.94
N GLU A 100 5.28 -3.91 -13.78
CA GLU A 100 6.20 -3.59 -14.87
C GLU A 100 6.78 -4.84 -15.56
N ALA A 101 6.96 -5.93 -14.83
CA ALA A 101 7.54 -7.18 -15.32
C ALA A 101 6.57 -8.09 -16.08
N GLY A 102 5.29 -7.73 -16.22
CA GLY A 102 4.27 -8.55 -16.90
C GLY A 102 3.02 -8.82 -16.06
N GLY A 103 2.95 -8.25 -14.86
CA GLY A 103 1.80 -8.36 -13.98
C GLY A 103 1.69 -9.73 -13.30
N PRO A 104 0.58 -9.97 -12.58
CA PRO A 104 0.40 -11.17 -11.78
C PRO A 104 0.25 -12.46 -12.60
N GLU A 105 0.04 -12.32 -13.92
CA GLU A 105 -0.04 -13.45 -14.86
C GLU A 105 1.35 -13.97 -15.25
N ASP A 106 2.41 -13.19 -15.08
CA ASP A 106 3.78 -13.67 -15.20
C ASP A 106 4.18 -14.41 -13.90
N PRO A 107 4.42 -15.74 -13.94
CA PRO A 107 4.72 -16.51 -12.73
C PRO A 107 6.02 -16.09 -12.04
N GLU A 108 7.02 -15.62 -12.79
CA GLU A 108 8.31 -15.19 -12.24
C GLU A 108 8.16 -13.83 -11.54
N ALA A 109 7.44 -12.89 -12.16
CA ALA A 109 7.13 -11.59 -11.57
C ALA A 109 6.32 -11.74 -10.28
N TYR A 110 5.27 -12.57 -10.30
CA TYR A 110 4.44 -12.83 -9.13
C TYR A 110 5.21 -13.53 -8.00
N GLU A 111 6.03 -14.54 -8.31
CA GLU A 111 6.83 -15.25 -7.31
C GLU A 111 7.88 -14.33 -6.66
N ASN A 112 8.50 -13.45 -7.43
CA ASN A 112 9.43 -12.45 -6.90
C ASN A 112 8.72 -11.48 -5.93
N TYR A 113 7.54 -10.98 -6.31
CA TYR A 113 6.71 -10.15 -5.43
C TYR A 113 6.33 -10.88 -4.14
N ARG A 114 5.90 -12.14 -4.25
CA ARG A 114 5.48 -12.97 -3.12
C ARG A 114 6.62 -13.15 -2.13
N ARG A 115 7.80 -13.58 -2.59
CA ARG A 115 9.00 -13.77 -1.73
C ARG A 115 9.42 -12.47 -1.06
N THR A 116 9.42 -11.37 -1.81
CA THR A 116 9.76 -10.06 -1.25
C THR A 116 8.77 -9.66 -0.16
N THR A 117 7.48 -9.86 -0.38
CA THR A 117 6.45 -9.55 0.61
C THR A 117 6.53 -10.45 1.85
N GLU A 118 6.86 -11.74 1.69
CA GLU A 118 7.09 -12.66 2.80
C GLU A 118 8.28 -12.23 3.66
N PHE A 119 9.41 -11.95 3.03
CA PHE A 119 10.59 -11.43 3.72
C PHE A 119 10.29 -10.12 4.47
N LEU A 120 9.55 -9.19 3.84
CA LEU A 120 9.13 -7.94 4.48
C LEU A 120 8.24 -8.17 5.71
N ASN A 121 7.38 -9.19 5.71
CA ASN A 121 6.55 -9.54 6.85
C ASN A 121 7.36 -10.18 7.99
N GLU A 122 8.41 -10.93 7.67
CA GLU A 122 9.33 -11.50 8.68
C GLU A 122 10.11 -10.43 9.43
N LEU A 123 10.35 -9.27 8.81
CA LEU A 123 11.01 -8.13 9.46
C LEU A 123 10.11 -7.39 10.46
N LEU A 124 8.79 -7.61 10.43
CA LEU A 124 7.86 -6.97 11.37
C LEU A 124 7.85 -7.71 12.72
N PRO A 125 7.68 -6.98 13.84
CA PRO A 125 7.54 -7.59 15.15
C PRO A 125 6.37 -8.58 15.17
N GLY A 126 6.65 -9.85 15.42
CA GLY A 126 5.65 -10.93 15.41
C GLY A 126 5.55 -11.71 14.09
N GLY A 127 6.44 -11.46 13.12
CA GLY A 127 6.67 -12.37 12.00
C GLY A 127 7.00 -13.79 12.52
N LYS A 128 6.33 -14.80 11.98
CA LYS A 128 6.61 -16.20 12.34
C LYS A 128 7.95 -16.60 11.72
N HIS A 129 8.93 -16.94 12.56
CA HIS A 129 10.11 -17.70 12.17
C HIS A 129 9.79 -19.20 12.17
#